data_AF-A0A9Q5NC50-F1
#
_entry.id   AF-A0A9Q5NC50-F1
#
_cell.length_a   1.000
_cell.length_b   1.000
_cell.length_c   1.000
_cell.angle_alpha   90.00
_cell.angle_beta   90.00
_cell.angle_gamma   90.00
#
_symmetry.space_group_name_H-M   'P 1'
#
loop_
_entity.id
_entity.type
_entity.pdbx_description
1 polymer ?
#
loop_
_entity_poly.entity_id
_entity_poly.type
_entity_poly.pdbx_seq_one_letter_code
_entity_poly.pdbx_strand_id
1 'polypeptide(L)'
;MAGNIIPAIATTNAIIAGIIVLQALQLLQKNYKGLRNVHLQRKAEVPLNACTVGLPSTGCGVCRDTYVDLLCDPERVILSEAINGLLGTGEGADDGTGPRDVGIYEEKRLLADPDFEDNLDRSLASLGVTHGKFLTIVDEDGELGTLAAAILPLPPNHPPDGPSFILPSALPRPPKMTKPAGQGVTALSTLRKRALDLDGVTDGAPPAKRVKATKAPEVNLASPSKKRRFEEDGLLILDNPNEKIDEGSGPELITIEDD
;
A
#
# COMPACT_ATOMS: atom_id res chain seq x y z
N MET A 1 16.59 11.95 12.34
CA MET A 1 16.58 12.41 10.92
C MET A 1 15.28 13.17 10.71
N ALA A 2 15.32 14.46 10.39
CA ALA A 2 14.12 15.21 10.04
C ALA A 2 13.65 14.77 8.65
N GLY A 3 12.58 13.99 8.57
CA GLY A 3 12.04 13.44 7.33
C GLY A 3 11.42 14.53 6.46
N ASN A 4 11.66 14.44 5.15
CA ASN A 4 11.03 15.15 4.03
C ASN A 4 10.06 16.30 4.40
N ILE A 5 10.59 17.46 4.79
CA ILE A 5 9.76 18.66 4.98
C ILE A 5 9.32 19.15 3.59
N ILE A 6 8.00 19.20 3.38
CA ILE A 6 7.40 19.68 2.13
C ILE A 6 6.86 21.10 2.36
N PRO A 7 7.33 22.12 1.61
CA PRO A 7 6.78 23.47 1.71
C PRO A 7 5.32 23.49 1.18
N ALA A 8 4.41 24.09 1.94
CA ALA A 8 3.00 24.22 1.59
C ALA A 8 2.68 25.63 1.08
N ILE A 9 1.81 25.73 0.06
CA ILE A 9 1.35 27.00 -0.51
C ILE A 9 -0.18 26.97 -0.56
N ALA A 10 -0.83 28.02 -0.03
CA ALA A 10 -2.28 28.08 0.10
C ALA A 10 -3.02 27.94 -1.25
N THR A 11 -2.46 28.49 -2.33
CA THR A 11 -3.04 28.41 -3.67
C THR A 11 -3.06 26.97 -4.21
N THR A 12 -2.03 26.17 -3.94
CA THR A 12 -2.01 24.75 -4.32
C THR A 12 -3.15 24.00 -3.65
N ASN A 13 -3.38 24.22 -2.36
CA ASN A 13 -4.48 23.58 -1.63
C ASN A 13 -5.85 24.00 -2.17
N ALA A 14 -6.03 25.29 -2.49
CA ALA A 14 -7.29 25.78 -3.07
C ALA A 14 -7.59 25.13 -4.44
N ILE A 15 -6.57 24.98 -5.29
CA ILE A 15 -6.71 24.32 -6.60
C ILE A 15 -7.06 22.84 -6.42
N ILE A 16 -6.34 22.12 -5.57
CA ILE A 16 -6.60 20.69 -5.32
C ILE A 16 -7.99 20.49 -4.70
N ALA A 17 -8.42 21.34 -3.77
CA ALA A 17 -9.77 21.28 -3.20
C ALA A 17 -10.86 21.44 -4.27
N GLY A 18 -10.70 22.39 -5.19
CA GLY A 18 -11.61 22.55 -6.33
C GLY A 18 -11.66 21.30 -7.21
N ILE A 19 -10.52 20.68 -7.49
CA ILE A 19 -10.44 19.43 -8.27
C ILE A 19 -11.15 18.28 -7.54
N ILE A 20 -10.98 18.14 -6.22
CA ILE A 20 -11.66 17.12 -5.40
C ILE A 20 -13.18 17.25 -5.55
N VAL A 21 -13.72 18.46 -5.44
CA VAL A 21 -15.17 18.71 -5.59
C VAL A 21 -15.64 18.35 -7.01
N LEU A 22 -14.89 18.72 -8.05
CA LEU A 22 -15.24 18.37 -9.43
C LEU A 22 -15.26 16.85 -9.67
N GLN A 23 -14.31 16.09 -9.11
CA GLN A 23 -14.31 14.63 -9.20
C GLN A 23 -15.44 14.00 -8.37
N ALA A 24 -15.72 14.55 -7.18
CA ALA A 24 -16.81 14.08 -6.33
C ALA A 24 -18.18 14.24 -7.01
N LEU A 25 -18.41 15.34 -7.74
CA LEU A 25 -19.64 15.53 -8.51
C LEU A 25 -19.82 14.45 -9.59
N GLN A 26 -18.74 14.07 -10.29
CA GLN A 26 -18.81 12.98 -11.27
C GLN A 26 -19.16 11.64 -10.63
N LEU A 27 -18.59 11.36 -9.45
CA LEU A 27 -18.89 10.16 -8.67
C LEU A 27 -20.36 10.13 -8.20
N LEU A 28 -20.88 11.24 -7.68
CA LEU A 28 -22.28 11.34 -7.25
C LEU A 28 -23.27 11.21 -8.42
N GLN A 29 -22.88 11.65 -9.61
CA GLN A 29 -23.64 11.46 -10.86
C GLN A 29 -23.51 10.04 -11.43
N LYS A 30 -22.82 9.12 -10.73
CA LYS A 30 -22.51 7.75 -11.21
C LYS A 30 -21.74 7.71 -12.52
N ASN A 31 -21.02 8.79 -12.85
CA ASN A 31 -20.17 8.87 -14.05
C ASN A 31 -18.75 8.39 -13.76
N TYR A 32 -18.59 7.09 -13.49
CA TYR A 32 -17.30 6.50 -13.14
C TYR A 32 -16.28 6.52 -14.29
N LYS A 33 -16.76 6.46 -15.54
CA LYS A 33 -15.91 6.54 -16.74
C LYS A 33 -15.31 7.94 -16.94
N GLY A 34 -15.93 8.96 -16.35
CA GLY A 34 -15.46 10.34 -16.36
C GLY A 34 -14.28 10.61 -15.42
N LEU A 35 -14.10 9.78 -14.39
CA LEU A 35 -13.12 10.02 -13.32
C LEU A 35 -11.68 10.04 -13.86
N ARG A 36 -10.86 10.94 -13.31
CA ARG A 36 -9.47 11.14 -13.72
C ARG A 36 -8.56 11.39 -12.51
N ASN A 37 -7.33 10.88 -12.60
CA ASN A 37 -6.21 11.30 -11.77
C ASN A 37 -5.64 12.61 -12.33
N VAL A 38 -5.93 13.71 -11.66
CA VAL A 38 -5.48 15.05 -12.08
C VAL A 38 -4.21 15.43 -11.30
N HIS A 39 -3.16 15.74 -12.03
CA HIS A 39 -1.86 16.14 -11.50
C HIS A 39 -1.61 17.61 -11.79
N LEU A 40 -1.33 18.39 -10.75
CA LEU A 40 -0.92 19.78 -10.88
C LEU A 40 0.56 19.85 -11.27
N GLN A 41 0.85 20.54 -12.37
CA GLN A 41 2.19 20.71 -12.91
C GLN A 41 2.65 22.16 -12.74
N ARG A 42 3.97 22.36 -12.73
CA ARG A 42 4.58 23.71 -12.72
C ARG A 42 4.64 24.35 -14.11
N LYS A 43 4.29 23.62 -15.17
CA LYS A 43 4.32 24.13 -16.55
C LYS A 43 3.10 25.01 -16.80
N ALA A 44 3.31 26.31 -17.04
CA ALA A 44 2.22 27.27 -17.19
C ALA A 44 1.30 26.99 -18.41
N GLU A 45 1.84 26.40 -19.48
CA GLU A 45 1.08 26.06 -20.69
C GLU A 45 0.07 24.93 -20.46
N VAL A 46 0.41 23.97 -19.61
CA VAL A 46 -0.41 22.80 -19.28
C VAL A 46 -0.33 22.57 -17.77
N PRO A 47 -0.99 23.44 -16.97
CA PRO A 47 -0.86 23.40 -15.52
C PRO A 47 -1.53 22.17 -14.91
N LEU A 48 -2.46 21.54 -15.63
CA LEU A 48 -3.17 20.34 -15.20
C LEU A 48 -2.97 19.23 -16.22
N ASN A 49 -2.55 18.05 -15.76
CA ASN A 49 -2.51 16.85 -16.57
C ASN A 49 -3.45 15.81 -15.98
N ALA A 50 -4.35 15.26 -16.80
CA ALA A 50 -5.34 14.28 -16.37
C ALA A 50 -5.03 12.92 -17.01
N CYS A 51 -4.99 11.88 -16.18
CA CYS A 51 -4.87 10.49 -16.62
C CYS A 51 -6.10 9.70 -16.20
N THR A 52 -6.46 8.67 -16.97
CA THR A 52 -7.54 7.75 -16.58
C THR A 52 -7.16 6.99 -15.32
N VAL A 53 -8.15 6.67 -14.50
CA VAL A 53 -7.96 5.80 -13.33
C VAL A 53 -7.61 4.40 -13.83
N GLY A 54 -6.55 3.80 -13.28
CA GLY A 54 -6.14 2.44 -13.60
C GLY A 54 -7.07 1.41 -12.97
N LEU A 55 -7.10 0.20 -13.54
CA LEU A 55 -7.74 -0.94 -12.89
C LEU A 55 -6.94 -1.35 -11.63
N PRO A 56 -7.60 -1.98 -10.63
CA PRO A 56 -6.91 -2.58 -9.50
C PRO A 56 -5.80 -3.52 -9.97
N SER A 57 -4.62 -3.44 -9.33
CA SER A 57 -3.52 -4.35 -9.65
C SER A 57 -3.72 -5.70 -8.98
N THR A 58 -3.57 -6.78 -9.74
CA THR A 58 -3.71 -8.16 -9.23
C THR A 58 -2.67 -8.54 -8.16
N GLY A 59 -1.53 -7.84 -8.13
CA GLY A 59 -0.47 -8.04 -7.14
C GLY A 59 -0.59 -7.18 -5.88
N CYS A 60 -1.63 -6.37 -5.70
CA CYS A 60 -1.77 -5.52 -4.52
C CYS A 60 -2.15 -6.36 -3.30
N GLY A 61 -1.36 -6.34 -2.23
CA GLY A 61 -1.68 -7.05 -0.98
C GLY A 61 -2.86 -6.49 -0.18
N VAL A 62 -3.59 -5.52 -0.72
CA VAL A 62 -4.76 -4.89 -0.07
C VAL A 62 -6.03 -5.02 -0.90
N CYS A 63 -5.98 -4.64 -2.19
CA CYS A 63 -7.18 -4.61 -3.04
C CYS A 63 -7.30 -5.79 -4.02
N ARG A 64 -6.43 -6.80 -3.91
CA ARG A 64 -6.53 -8.02 -4.75
C ARG A 64 -7.69 -8.93 -4.36
N ASP A 65 -8.15 -8.83 -3.11
CA ASP A 65 -9.16 -9.72 -2.57
C ASP A 65 -10.51 -9.42 -3.22
N THR A 66 -11.22 -10.46 -3.61
CA THR A 66 -12.51 -10.35 -4.31
C THR A 66 -13.63 -10.46 -3.28
N TYR A 67 -14.43 -9.40 -3.16
CA TYR A 67 -15.54 -9.35 -2.22
C TYR A 67 -16.85 -9.75 -2.88
N VAL A 68 -17.65 -10.54 -2.17
CA VAL A 68 -18.90 -11.09 -2.67
C VAL A 68 -19.96 -11.06 -1.59
N ASP A 69 -21.18 -10.79 -2.01
CA ASP A 69 -22.34 -10.86 -1.13
C ASP A 69 -22.91 -12.29 -1.15
N LEU A 70 -22.95 -12.95 0.01
CA LEU A 70 -23.62 -14.22 0.23
C LEU A 70 -24.87 -13.96 1.07
N LEU A 71 -26.03 -14.00 0.44
CA LEU A 71 -27.32 -13.84 1.11
C LEU A 71 -27.75 -15.20 1.63
N CYS A 72 -27.74 -15.42 2.94
CA CYS A 72 -28.09 -16.72 3.50
C CYS A 72 -28.71 -16.63 4.89
N ASP A 73 -29.44 -17.68 5.26
CA ASP A 73 -29.81 -17.93 6.65
C ASP A 73 -28.72 -18.78 7.34
N PRO A 74 -27.95 -18.23 8.29
CA PRO A 74 -26.80 -18.91 8.85
C PRO A 74 -27.17 -20.17 9.65
N GLU A 75 -28.42 -20.30 10.11
CA GLU A 75 -28.86 -21.49 10.85
C GLU A 75 -29.08 -22.71 9.95
N ARG A 76 -29.53 -22.47 8.72
CA ARG A 76 -29.89 -23.53 7.76
C ARG A 76 -28.75 -23.91 6.83
N VAL A 77 -27.86 -22.96 6.53
CA VAL A 77 -26.79 -23.18 5.55
C VAL A 77 -25.63 -23.92 6.15
N ILE A 78 -25.27 -25.01 5.47
CA ILE A 78 -24.08 -25.81 5.75
C ILE A 78 -22.87 -25.13 5.11
N LEU A 79 -21.72 -25.20 5.79
CA LEU A 79 -20.48 -24.59 5.32
C LEU A 79 -20.08 -25.11 3.92
N SER A 80 -20.15 -26.43 3.70
CA SER A 80 -19.80 -27.05 2.43
C SER A 80 -20.67 -26.58 1.26
N GLU A 81 -21.98 -26.42 1.46
CA GLU A 81 -22.91 -25.93 0.44
C GLU A 81 -22.60 -24.48 0.05
N ALA A 82 -22.29 -23.63 1.03
CA ALA A 82 -21.92 -22.24 0.78
C ALA A 82 -20.62 -22.13 -0.03
N ILE A 83 -19.60 -22.94 0.31
CA ILE A 83 -18.31 -22.93 -0.38
C ILE A 83 -18.45 -23.45 -1.80
N ASN A 84 -19.05 -24.63 -1.97
CA ASN A 84 -19.25 -25.23 -3.29
C ASN A 84 -20.11 -24.33 -4.19
N GLY A 85 -21.12 -23.66 -3.61
CA GLY A 85 -21.93 -22.68 -4.30
C GLY A 85 -21.11 -21.46 -4.76
N LEU A 86 -20.23 -20.92 -3.92
CA LEU A 86 -19.37 -19.77 -4.25
C LEU A 86 -18.26 -20.11 -5.25
N LEU A 87 -17.67 -21.31 -5.15
CA LEU A 87 -16.65 -21.79 -6.06
C LEU A 87 -17.23 -22.17 -7.42
N GLY A 88 -18.46 -22.69 -7.46
CA GLY A 88 -19.14 -23.10 -8.70
C GLY A 88 -18.48 -24.29 -9.40
N THR A 89 -18.96 -24.60 -10.60
CA THR A 89 -18.43 -25.72 -11.42
C THR A 89 -17.16 -25.35 -12.18
N GLY A 90 -16.89 -24.05 -12.37
CA GLY A 90 -15.76 -23.55 -13.16
C GLY A 90 -15.97 -23.62 -14.68
N GLU A 91 -17.12 -24.10 -15.15
CA GLU A 91 -17.39 -24.39 -16.57
C GLU A 91 -18.09 -23.23 -17.31
N GLY A 92 -17.52 -22.02 -17.31
CA GLY A 92 -18.14 -20.92 -18.06
C GLY A 92 -17.41 -19.59 -17.92
N ALA A 93 -18.06 -18.48 -18.30
CA ALA A 93 -17.63 -17.13 -17.90
C ALA A 93 -18.15 -16.77 -16.50
N ASP A 94 -19.32 -17.32 -16.15
CA ASP A 94 -20.13 -16.95 -14.99
C ASP A 94 -20.22 -18.06 -13.92
N ASP A 95 -19.68 -19.25 -14.19
CA ASP A 95 -19.79 -20.45 -13.33
C ASP A 95 -18.68 -20.59 -12.28
N GLY A 96 -18.02 -19.48 -11.92
CA GLY A 96 -17.07 -19.44 -10.82
C GLY A 96 -15.69 -20.01 -11.15
N THR A 97 -15.01 -20.50 -10.13
CA THR A 97 -13.61 -20.93 -10.13
C THR A 97 -13.43 -22.45 -10.32
N GLY A 98 -14.46 -23.23 -9.98
CA GLY A 98 -14.40 -24.70 -9.94
C GLY A 98 -13.95 -25.26 -8.59
N PRO A 99 -14.10 -26.58 -8.37
CA PRO A 99 -13.66 -27.23 -7.15
C PRO A 99 -12.13 -27.16 -7.02
N ARG A 100 -11.66 -26.69 -5.86
CA ARG A 100 -10.23 -26.52 -5.53
C ARG A 100 -10.01 -26.77 -4.04
N ASP A 101 -8.75 -27.00 -3.71
CA ASP A 101 -8.29 -27.13 -2.32
C ASP A 101 -8.19 -25.74 -1.71
N VAL A 102 -9.13 -25.42 -0.82
CA VAL A 102 -9.27 -24.09 -0.23
C VAL A 102 -9.24 -24.13 1.30
N GLY A 103 -8.54 -23.17 1.89
CA GLY A 103 -8.60 -22.85 3.30
C GLY A 103 -9.71 -21.84 3.58
N ILE A 104 -10.58 -22.14 4.53
CA ILE A 104 -11.70 -21.28 4.94
C ILE A 104 -11.46 -20.71 6.32
N TYR A 105 -11.53 -19.39 6.40
CA TYR A 105 -11.26 -18.62 7.60
C TYR A 105 -12.44 -17.70 7.93
N GLU A 106 -12.70 -17.53 9.22
CA GLU A 106 -13.45 -16.39 9.73
C GLU A 106 -12.45 -15.48 10.46
N GLU A 107 -12.14 -14.34 9.84
CA GLU A 107 -11.11 -13.41 10.30
C GLU A 107 -9.73 -14.09 10.48
N LYS A 108 -9.43 -14.61 11.67
CA LYS A 108 -8.19 -15.33 12.01
C LYS A 108 -8.42 -16.80 12.38
N ARG A 109 -9.68 -17.22 12.50
CA ARG A 109 -10.04 -18.56 12.93
C ARG A 109 -10.21 -19.46 11.71
N LEU A 110 -9.42 -20.52 11.66
CA LEU A 110 -9.59 -21.57 10.66
C LEU A 110 -10.90 -22.33 10.93
N LEU A 111 -11.74 -22.43 9.90
CA LEU A 111 -12.98 -23.19 9.93
C LEU A 111 -12.79 -24.56 9.28
N ALA A 112 -12.19 -24.59 8.09
CA ALA A 112 -11.87 -25.82 7.37
C ALA A 112 -10.69 -25.61 6.43
N ASP A 113 -9.94 -26.66 6.16
CA ASP A 113 -8.90 -26.73 5.12
C ASP A 113 -8.83 -28.19 4.61
N PRO A 114 -7.98 -28.52 3.61
CA PRO A 114 -7.86 -29.88 3.10
C PRO A 114 -7.42 -30.93 4.15
N ASP A 115 -6.82 -30.50 5.26
CA ASP A 115 -6.39 -31.37 6.36
C ASP A 115 -7.42 -31.42 7.53
N PHE A 116 -8.38 -30.49 7.55
CA PHE A 116 -9.35 -30.27 8.62
C PHE A 116 -10.77 -30.04 8.06
N GLU A 117 -11.48 -31.14 7.86
CA GLU A 117 -12.81 -31.16 7.22
C GLU A 117 -13.99 -31.29 8.22
N ASP A 118 -13.72 -31.45 9.52
CA ASP A 118 -14.73 -31.77 10.57
C ASP A 118 -15.89 -30.77 10.70
N ASN A 119 -15.70 -29.55 10.20
CA ASN A 119 -16.68 -28.46 10.27
C ASN A 119 -17.49 -28.30 8.98
N LEU A 120 -17.18 -29.03 7.90
CA LEU A 120 -17.85 -28.89 6.61
C LEU A 120 -19.35 -29.20 6.69
N ASP A 121 -19.74 -30.16 7.54
CA ASP A 121 -21.14 -30.57 7.75
C ASP A 121 -21.89 -29.71 8.77
N ARG A 122 -21.22 -28.71 9.37
CA ARG A 122 -21.81 -27.84 10.38
C ARG A 122 -22.46 -26.61 9.75
N SER A 123 -23.48 -26.08 10.42
CA SER A 123 -24.12 -24.83 10.00
C SER A 123 -23.23 -23.63 10.31
N LEU A 124 -23.34 -22.58 9.48
CA LEU A 124 -22.59 -21.32 9.69
C LEU A 124 -22.82 -20.74 11.08
N ALA A 125 -24.07 -20.76 11.57
CA ALA A 125 -24.42 -20.27 12.90
C ALA A 125 -23.75 -21.08 14.03
N SER A 126 -23.65 -22.40 13.90
CA SER A 126 -22.99 -23.26 14.90
C SER A 126 -21.49 -23.00 14.97
N LEU A 127 -20.90 -22.61 13.83
CA LEU A 127 -19.52 -22.16 13.77
C LEU A 127 -19.37 -20.75 14.33
N GLY A 128 -20.45 -20.01 14.60
CA GLY A 128 -20.42 -18.63 15.07
C GLY A 128 -20.34 -17.61 13.94
N VAL A 129 -20.50 -18.04 12.70
CA VAL A 129 -20.50 -17.21 11.50
C VAL A 129 -21.92 -16.68 11.27
N THR A 130 -22.18 -15.44 11.70
CA THR A 130 -23.48 -14.77 11.64
C THR A 130 -23.50 -13.65 10.58
N HIS A 131 -24.66 -13.03 10.38
CA HIS A 131 -24.77 -11.85 9.52
C HIS A 131 -23.78 -10.73 9.90
N GLY A 132 -23.26 -10.05 8.88
CA GLY A 132 -22.27 -8.98 9.00
C GLY A 132 -20.82 -9.47 9.12
N LYS A 133 -20.59 -10.78 9.15
CA LYS A 133 -19.25 -11.36 9.13
C LYS A 133 -18.79 -11.70 7.72
N PHE A 134 -17.47 -11.86 7.57
CA PHE A 134 -16.84 -12.27 6.33
C PHE A 134 -16.29 -13.68 6.46
N LEU A 135 -16.61 -14.52 5.47
CA LEU A 135 -16.00 -15.80 5.25
C LEU A 135 -14.89 -15.63 4.21
N THR A 136 -13.65 -15.86 4.61
CA THR A 136 -12.47 -15.71 3.75
C THR A 136 -12.06 -17.08 3.22
N ILE A 137 -12.08 -17.24 1.91
CA ILE A 137 -11.69 -18.46 1.19
C ILE A 137 -10.35 -18.17 0.51
N VAL A 138 -9.33 -18.94 0.87
CA VAL A 138 -7.96 -18.83 0.36
C VAL A 138 -7.66 -20.08 -0.45
N ASP A 139 -7.11 -19.90 -1.64
CA ASP A 139 -6.61 -20.99 -2.47
C ASP A 139 -5.26 -21.48 -1.93
N GLU A 140 -5.17 -22.75 -1.51
CA GLU A 140 -3.94 -23.31 -0.91
C GLU A 140 -2.81 -23.45 -1.94
N ASP A 141 -3.16 -23.69 -3.21
CA ASP A 141 -2.20 -23.70 -4.31
C ASP A 141 -1.63 -22.30 -4.60
N GLY A 142 -2.31 -21.24 -4.12
CA GLY A 142 -1.94 -19.86 -4.34
C GLY A 142 -1.98 -19.43 -5.81
N GLU A 143 -2.76 -20.14 -6.65
CA GLU A 143 -2.97 -19.79 -8.05
C GLU A 143 -3.96 -18.63 -8.19
N LEU A 144 -4.87 -18.50 -7.23
CA LEU A 144 -5.95 -17.52 -7.22
C LEU A 144 -5.90 -16.60 -6.01
N GLY A 145 -6.38 -15.37 -6.21
CA GLY A 145 -6.56 -14.41 -5.14
C GLY A 145 -7.57 -14.87 -4.09
N THR A 146 -7.48 -14.27 -2.91
CA THR A 146 -8.40 -14.53 -1.81
C THR A 146 -9.81 -14.05 -2.15
N LEU A 147 -10.79 -14.85 -1.78
CA LEU A 147 -12.21 -14.53 -1.90
C LEU A 147 -12.77 -14.21 -0.50
N ALA A 148 -13.48 -13.09 -0.35
CA ALA A 148 -14.12 -12.70 0.90
C ALA A 148 -15.64 -12.59 0.69
N ALA A 149 -16.39 -13.55 1.23
CA ALA A 149 -17.84 -13.57 1.17
C ALA A 149 -18.45 -12.88 2.40
N ALA A 150 -19.15 -11.76 2.18
CA ALA A 150 -19.93 -11.04 3.18
C ALA A 150 -21.26 -11.75 3.42
N ILE A 151 -21.56 -12.09 4.67
CA ILE A 151 -22.79 -12.80 5.01
C ILE A 151 -23.89 -11.80 5.30
N LEU A 152 -24.91 -11.81 4.45
CA LEU A 152 -25.99 -10.85 4.45
C LEU A 152 -27.34 -11.55 4.67
N PRO A 153 -28.30 -10.86 5.29
CA PRO A 153 -29.64 -11.42 5.49
C PRO A 153 -30.36 -11.61 4.15
N LEU A 154 -31.18 -12.66 4.06
CA LEU A 154 -32.04 -12.90 2.91
C LEU A 154 -33.01 -11.71 2.68
N PRO A 155 -33.37 -11.42 1.42
CA PRO A 155 -34.33 -10.37 1.12
C PRO A 155 -35.68 -10.59 1.83
N PRO A 156 -36.40 -9.53 2.24
CA PRO A 156 -37.65 -9.65 2.99
C PRO A 156 -38.79 -10.35 2.22
N ASN A 157 -38.68 -10.48 0.89
CA ASN A 157 -39.64 -11.18 0.03
C ASN A 157 -39.31 -12.66 -0.17
N HIS A 158 -38.33 -13.21 0.55
CA HIS A 158 -37.92 -14.59 0.39
C HIS A 158 -38.90 -15.55 1.09
N PRO A 159 -39.40 -16.60 0.41
CA PRO A 159 -40.30 -17.57 1.03
C PRO A 159 -39.57 -18.37 2.13
N PRO A 160 -40.24 -18.70 3.25
CA PRO A 160 -39.63 -19.46 4.35
C PRO A 160 -39.27 -20.91 4.00
N ASP A 161 -39.77 -21.40 2.86
CA ASP A 161 -39.50 -22.73 2.28
C ASP A 161 -38.59 -22.64 1.03
N GLY A 162 -38.03 -21.46 0.77
CA GLY A 162 -37.10 -21.23 -0.32
C GLY A 162 -35.68 -21.74 -0.04
N PRO A 163 -34.75 -21.59 -0.99
CA PRO A 163 -33.36 -21.99 -0.82
C PRO A 163 -32.71 -21.28 0.38
N SER A 164 -31.92 -22.02 1.16
CA SER A 164 -31.27 -21.51 2.38
C SER A 164 -30.24 -20.40 2.11
N PHE A 165 -29.78 -20.28 0.85
CA PHE A 165 -28.89 -19.22 0.38
C PHE A 165 -29.22 -18.79 -1.05
N ILE A 166 -28.86 -17.55 -1.36
CA ILE A 166 -28.89 -16.96 -2.69
C ILE A 166 -27.45 -16.57 -3.04
N LEU A 167 -26.93 -17.21 -4.09
CA LEU A 167 -25.63 -16.87 -4.66
C LEU A 167 -25.73 -15.59 -5.49
N PRO A 168 -24.63 -14.83 -5.63
CA PRO A 168 -24.57 -13.74 -6.59
C PRO A 168 -24.83 -14.26 -8.02
N SER A 169 -25.50 -13.47 -8.84
CA SER A 169 -25.87 -13.85 -10.22
C SER A 169 -24.69 -14.12 -11.13
N ALA A 170 -23.52 -13.59 -10.80
CA ALA A 170 -22.24 -13.93 -11.41
C ALA A 170 -21.31 -14.38 -10.29
N LEU A 171 -20.83 -15.62 -10.39
CA LEU A 171 -19.93 -16.15 -9.37
C LEU A 171 -18.57 -15.44 -9.43
N PRO A 172 -17.94 -15.23 -8.28
CA PRO A 172 -16.67 -14.52 -8.23
C PRO A 172 -15.55 -15.29 -8.91
N ARG A 173 -14.69 -14.52 -9.56
CA ARG A 173 -13.45 -15.01 -10.14
C ARG A 173 -12.30 -14.20 -9.58
N PRO A 174 -11.69 -14.67 -8.48
CA PRO A 174 -10.50 -14.03 -7.98
C PRO A 174 -9.42 -13.97 -9.07
N PRO A 175 -8.63 -12.90 -9.11
CA PRO A 175 -7.59 -12.75 -10.11
C PRO A 175 -6.55 -13.88 -9.97
N LYS A 176 -6.07 -14.39 -11.11
CA LYS A 176 -4.94 -15.33 -11.11
C LYS A 176 -3.71 -14.65 -10.54
N MET A 177 -3.15 -15.23 -9.49
CA MET A 177 -1.91 -14.81 -8.88
C MET A 177 -0.75 -15.40 -9.67
N THR A 178 0.01 -14.55 -10.33
CA THR A 178 1.35 -14.94 -10.77
C THR A 178 2.23 -14.97 -9.53
N LYS A 179 2.61 -16.18 -9.09
CA LYS A 179 3.68 -16.32 -8.09
C LYS A 179 4.89 -15.56 -8.66
N PRO A 180 5.39 -14.51 -7.97
CA PRO A 180 6.56 -13.82 -8.48
C PRO A 180 7.65 -14.86 -8.59
N ALA A 181 8.11 -15.13 -9.82
CA ALA A 181 9.25 -15.99 -10.06
C ALA A 181 10.33 -15.49 -9.12
N GLY A 182 10.75 -16.33 -8.17
CA GLY A 182 11.75 -15.96 -7.19
C GLY A 182 12.90 -15.33 -7.95
N GLN A 183 13.10 -14.02 -7.75
CA GLN A 183 14.24 -13.35 -8.35
C GLN A 183 15.45 -14.02 -7.71
N GLY A 184 16.04 -14.97 -8.45
CA GLY A 184 17.42 -15.37 -8.20
C GLY A 184 18.19 -14.09 -8.02
N VAL A 185 18.91 -13.98 -6.91
CA VAL A 185 19.57 -12.75 -6.47
C VAL A 185 20.57 -12.35 -7.54
N THR A 186 20.15 -11.56 -8.52
CA THR A 186 21.06 -11.02 -9.53
C THR A 186 21.86 -9.95 -8.82
N ALA A 187 23.16 -10.22 -8.66
CA ALA A 187 24.12 -9.34 -8.03
C ALA A 187 23.91 -7.89 -8.49
N LEU A 188 23.88 -6.95 -7.52
CA LEU A 188 23.77 -5.53 -7.77
C LEU A 188 24.80 -5.09 -8.82
N SER A 189 24.32 -4.74 -10.01
CA SER A 189 25.14 -4.02 -10.97
C SER A 189 25.37 -2.60 -10.43
N THR A 190 26.65 -2.25 -10.33
CA THR A 190 27.11 -0.96 -9.82
C THR A 190 26.48 0.20 -10.57
N LEU A 191 25.84 1.08 -9.80
CA LEU A 191 25.21 2.33 -10.21
C LEU A 191 26.20 3.20 -11.03
N ARG A 192 26.08 3.24 -12.36
CA ARG A 192 26.68 4.32 -13.15
C ARG A 192 25.84 5.58 -12.94
N LYS A 193 26.42 6.58 -12.27
CA LYS A 193 25.91 7.96 -12.25
C LYS A 193 25.76 8.42 -13.71
N ARG A 194 24.54 8.76 -14.12
CA ARG A 194 24.33 9.55 -15.34
C ARG A 194 24.89 10.94 -15.09
N ALA A 195 25.93 11.33 -15.84
CA ALA A 195 26.32 12.72 -15.97
C ALA A 195 25.22 13.44 -16.76
N LEU A 196 24.85 14.64 -16.30
CA LEU A 196 24.05 15.57 -17.09
C LEU A 196 25.02 16.27 -18.04
N ASP A 197 24.94 15.96 -19.33
CA ASP A 197 25.62 16.72 -20.38
C ASP A 197 24.87 18.05 -20.58
N LEU A 198 25.48 19.13 -20.08
CA LEU A 198 25.11 20.50 -20.44
C LEU A 198 25.99 20.92 -21.63
N ASP A 199 25.56 20.53 -22.83
CA ASP A 199 26.17 21.06 -24.06
C ASP A 199 25.55 22.41 -24.43
N GLY A 200 26.39 23.43 -24.29
CA GLY A 200 26.65 24.42 -25.34
C GLY A 200 25.53 25.36 -25.77
N VAL A 201 25.52 26.58 -25.20
CA VAL A 201 25.05 27.78 -25.90
C VAL A 201 26.28 28.54 -26.40
N THR A 202 26.36 28.80 -27.71
CA THR A 202 27.27 29.79 -28.28
C THR A 202 26.50 30.76 -29.17
N ASP A 203 26.43 32.03 -28.75
CA ASP A 203 26.72 33.18 -29.62
C ASP A 203 27.00 34.44 -28.77
N GLY A 204 28.06 35.18 -29.12
CA GLY A 204 28.62 36.35 -28.41
C GLY A 204 27.74 37.61 -28.44
N ALA A 205 27.96 38.69 -27.67
CA ALA A 205 29.20 39.45 -27.42
C ALA A 205 29.12 40.26 -26.07
N PRO A 206 30.21 40.89 -25.58
CA PRO A 206 30.45 41.18 -24.15
C PRO A 206 30.18 42.63 -23.72
N PRO A 207 30.22 42.93 -22.40
CA PRO A 207 30.89 44.17 -21.99
C PRO A 207 31.83 44.07 -20.78
N ALA A 208 32.95 44.78 -20.96
CA ALA A 208 33.77 45.59 -20.05
C ALA A 208 34.28 45.04 -18.69
N LYS A 209 35.62 45.07 -18.60
CA LYS A 209 36.50 44.89 -17.44
C LYS A 209 36.06 45.68 -16.20
N ARG A 210 36.09 45.02 -15.03
CA ARG A 210 36.42 45.67 -13.75
C ARG A 210 37.35 44.78 -12.91
N VAL A 211 38.14 45.46 -12.09
CA VAL A 211 39.49 45.11 -11.61
C VAL A 211 39.50 44.05 -10.50
N LYS A 212 40.55 43.21 -10.52
CA LYS A 212 40.87 42.14 -9.57
C LYS A 212 41.32 42.71 -8.20
N ALA A 213 40.66 42.30 -7.13
CA ALA A 213 41.19 42.33 -5.77
C ALA A 213 41.37 40.90 -5.26
N THR A 214 42.51 40.68 -4.61
CA THR A 214 43.12 39.39 -4.27
C THR A 214 42.75 38.84 -2.89
N LYS A 215 42.66 37.51 -2.82
CA LYS A 215 42.94 36.59 -1.69
C LYS A 215 41.89 36.41 -0.57
N ALA A 216 41.30 35.22 -0.53
CA ALA A 216 40.97 34.45 0.67
C ALA A 216 41.12 32.94 0.35
N PRO A 217 41.56 32.10 1.31
CA PRO A 217 42.03 30.73 1.05
C PRO A 217 40.90 29.69 1.01
N GLU A 218 41.17 28.62 0.26
CA GLU A 218 40.33 27.43 0.08
C GLU A 218 40.14 26.65 1.39
N VAL A 219 38.88 26.31 1.71
CA VAL A 219 38.55 25.35 2.78
C VAL A 219 38.10 24.05 2.12
N ASN A 220 38.93 23.00 2.27
CA ASN A 220 38.63 21.63 1.87
C ASN A 220 37.47 21.07 2.73
N LEU A 221 36.25 21.03 2.20
CA LEU A 221 35.18 20.21 2.76
C LEU A 221 35.22 18.80 2.14
N ALA A 222 36.20 18.00 2.56
CA ALA A 222 36.16 16.56 2.41
C ALA A 222 35.49 15.97 3.68
N SER A 223 34.28 15.42 3.53
CA SER A 223 33.58 14.72 4.59
C SER A 223 34.11 13.28 4.70
N PRO A 224 34.52 12.78 5.88
CA PRO A 224 35.04 11.42 6.01
C PRO A 224 33.90 10.39 5.99
N SER A 225 34.11 9.34 5.19
CA SER A 225 33.16 8.26 4.91
C SER A 225 32.75 7.49 6.16
N LYS A 226 31.45 7.19 6.24
CA LYS A 226 30.82 6.17 7.11
C LYS A 226 31.65 4.89 7.17
N LYS A 227 32.47 4.75 8.21
CA LYS A 227 32.91 3.49 8.82
C LYS A 227 33.83 3.83 10.00
N ARG A 228 33.24 4.20 11.13
CA ARG A 228 33.86 3.93 12.44
C ARG A 228 32.76 3.78 13.47
N ARG A 229 32.89 2.69 14.22
CA ARG A 229 31.93 2.11 15.15
C ARG A 229 31.73 3.04 16.34
N PHE A 230 30.52 2.96 16.91
CA PHE A 230 30.21 3.43 18.25
C PHE A 230 31.03 2.63 19.26
N GLU A 231 31.91 3.31 19.98
CA GLU A 231 32.29 2.98 21.36
C GLU A 231 32.34 4.32 22.09
N GLU A 232 31.44 4.45 23.08
CA GLU A 232 31.63 5.16 24.34
C GLU A 232 32.55 6.39 24.31
N ASP A 233 31.95 7.58 24.12
CA ASP A 233 32.24 8.80 24.90
C ASP A 233 31.39 9.97 24.37
N GLY A 234 30.75 10.70 25.29
CA GLY A 234 29.85 11.81 25.00
C GLY A 234 30.55 13.01 24.34
N LEU A 235 29.92 13.61 23.33
CA LEU A 235 30.44 14.75 22.59
C LEU A 235 30.15 16.07 23.36
N LEU A 236 31.19 16.77 23.82
CA LEU A 236 31.09 18.16 24.28
C LEU A 236 31.29 19.12 23.09
N ILE A 237 30.33 20.02 22.88
CA ILE A 237 30.43 21.09 21.88
C ILE A 237 30.95 22.34 22.60
N LEU A 238 32.10 22.85 22.16
CA LEU A 238 32.64 24.13 22.59
C LEU A 238 32.30 25.19 21.55
N ASP A 239 31.75 26.32 22.00
CA ASP A 239 31.30 27.41 21.11
C ASP A 239 32.45 28.29 20.58
N ASN A 240 33.70 28.07 20.99
CA ASN A 240 34.85 28.81 20.48
C ASN A 240 36.10 27.95 20.23
N PRO A 241 36.75 28.06 19.05
CA PRO A 241 37.83 27.17 18.63
C PRO A 241 39.22 27.46 19.26
N ASN A 242 39.34 28.38 20.22
CA ASN A 242 40.62 28.77 20.84
C ASN A 242 40.65 28.61 22.37
N GLU A 243 39.67 27.94 22.96
CA GLU A 243 39.64 27.69 24.39
C GLU A 243 40.54 26.47 24.71
N LYS A 244 41.55 26.67 25.58
CA LYS A 244 42.44 25.60 26.04
C LYS A 244 41.83 24.95 27.28
N ILE A 245 41.65 23.63 27.24
CA ILE A 245 41.19 22.84 28.38
C ILE A 245 42.40 22.61 29.29
N ASP A 246 42.37 23.12 30.53
CA ASP A 246 43.37 22.80 31.55
C ASP A 246 43.13 21.36 32.05
N GLU A 247 44.11 20.47 31.86
CA GLU A 247 44.09 19.06 32.28
C GLU A 247 44.22 18.87 33.82
N GLY A 248 43.63 19.77 34.61
CA GLY A 248 43.83 19.85 36.07
C GLY A 248 42.61 19.57 36.96
N SER A 249 41.41 19.37 36.41
CA SER A 249 40.22 19.09 37.20
C SER A 249 39.32 18.11 36.47
N GLY A 250 39.33 16.85 36.92
CA GLY A 250 38.33 15.87 36.49
C GLY A 250 36.92 16.31 36.94
N PRO A 251 35.85 15.83 36.27
CA PRO A 251 34.49 16.18 36.64
C PRO A 251 34.12 15.58 38.01
N GLU A 252 33.62 16.41 38.92
CA GLU A 252 32.97 15.93 40.15
C GLU A 252 31.75 15.08 39.77
N LEU A 253 31.79 13.81 40.17
CA LEU A 253 30.70 12.86 40.01
C LEU A 253 29.57 13.24 40.98
N ILE A 254 28.49 13.82 40.47
CA ILE A 254 27.26 14.00 41.26
C ILE A 254 26.58 12.63 41.35
N THR A 255 26.70 11.96 42.50
CA THR A 255 25.91 10.79 42.85
C THR A 255 24.54 11.26 43.35
N ILE A 256 23.47 10.84 42.67
CA ILE A 256 22.11 10.94 43.18
C ILE A 256 21.87 9.68 44.02
N GLU A 257 21.68 9.84 45.31
CA GLU A 257 21.23 8.77 46.21
C GLU A 257 19.71 8.59 46.04
N ASP A 258 19.29 7.36 45.72
CA ASP A 258 17.88 6.96 45.72
C ASP A 258 17.44 6.64 47.16
N ASP A 259 16.56 7.47 47.72
CA ASP A 259 15.71 7.18 48.88
C ASP A 259 14.23 7.24 48.47
#